data_AF-A0A9E0U7L3-F1
#
_entry.id   AF-A0A9E0U7L3-F1
#
_cell.length_a   1.000
_cell.length_b   1.000
_cell.length_c   1.000
_cell.angle_alpha   90.00
_cell.angle_beta   90.00
_cell.angle_gamma   90.00
#
_symmetry.space_group_name_H-M   'P 1'
#
loop_
_entity.id
_entity.type
_entity.pdbx_description
1 polymer ?
#
loop_
_entity_poly.entity_id
_entity_poly.type
_entity_poly.pdbx_seq_one_letter_code
_entity_poly.pdbx_strand_id
1 'polypeptide(L)'
;MLITRPGSVLPPRCIKCNAPAELPMKQRTFRWHHPAYYFFILVNILLYAIVAMAVQKQAKVTVGLCIAHRRRRFHTLLACWLAFLSGIVLIIASAAYNIDFLIIPGVILIPVGFICAIIFSRLLTPAGIDKSQVRLKGCGKAFLESLPTLQG
;
A
#
# COMPACT_ATOMS: atom_id res chain seq x y z
N MET A 1 -7.58 -4.39 15.27
CA MET A 1 -6.46 -4.85 14.43
C MET A 1 -6.77 -6.26 13.94
N LEU A 2 -6.42 -6.63 12.72
CA LEU A 2 -6.73 -7.98 12.20
C LEU A 2 -5.56 -8.92 12.48
N ILE A 3 -5.86 -10.08 13.05
CA ILE A 3 -4.92 -11.19 13.25
C ILE A 3 -5.43 -12.37 12.43
N THR A 4 -4.57 -12.99 11.64
CA THR A 4 -4.94 -14.16 10.83
C THR A 4 -3.74 -15.06 10.59
N ARG A 5 -3.94 -16.29 10.10
CA ARG A 5 -2.84 -17.20 9.74
C ARG A 5 -2.28 -16.87 8.35
N PRO A 6 -0.98 -17.11 8.09
CA PRO A 6 -0.45 -17.01 6.73
C PRO A 6 -1.20 -17.95 5.77
N GLY A 7 -1.52 -17.47 4.57
CA GLY A 7 -2.25 -18.24 3.56
C GLY A 7 -3.77 -18.26 3.75
N SER A 8 -4.30 -17.59 4.79
CA SER A 8 -5.74 -17.59 5.05
C SER A 8 -6.56 -16.88 3.97
N VAL A 9 -7.78 -17.39 3.78
CA VAL A 9 -8.81 -16.74 2.99
C VAL A 9 -9.76 -16.04 3.93
N LEU A 10 -9.82 -14.70 3.85
CA LEU A 10 -10.78 -13.94 4.63
C LEU A 10 -12.21 -14.19 4.13
N PRO A 11 -13.23 -13.97 4.99
CA PRO A 11 -14.62 -14.04 4.57
C PRO A 11 -14.87 -13.18 3.32
N PRO A 12 -15.83 -13.56 2.45
CA PRO A 12 -16.16 -12.86 1.21
C PRO A 12 -16.90 -11.52 1.46
N ARG A 13 -16.31 -10.68 2.29
CA ARG A 13 -16.77 -9.36 2.71
C ARG A 13 -15.66 -8.35 2.50
N CYS A 14 -16.06 -7.10 2.28
CA CYS A 14 -15.15 -6.00 2.07
C CYS A 14 -14.42 -5.69 3.37
N ILE A 15 -13.09 -5.74 3.35
CA ILE A 15 -12.25 -5.42 4.52
C ILE A 15 -12.38 -3.97 5.03
N LYS A 16 -13.02 -3.06 4.28
CA LYS A 16 -13.18 -1.64 4.63
C LYS A 16 -14.58 -1.33 5.18
N CYS A 17 -15.64 -1.81 4.55
CA CYS A 17 -17.02 -1.50 4.94
C CYS A 17 -17.87 -2.72 5.32
N ASN A 18 -17.30 -3.92 5.31
CA ASN A 18 -17.99 -5.19 5.59
C ASN A 18 -19.12 -5.59 4.61
N ALA A 19 -19.44 -4.79 3.59
CA ALA A 19 -20.36 -5.15 2.53
C ALA A 19 -19.88 -6.39 1.75
N PRO A 20 -20.74 -7.13 1.03
CA PRO A 20 -20.33 -8.28 0.22
C PRO A 20 -19.15 -7.95 -0.72
N ALA A 21 -18.16 -8.83 -0.73
CA ALA A 21 -17.00 -8.67 -1.62
C ALA A 21 -17.35 -9.10 -3.04
N GLU A 22 -16.72 -8.45 -4.01
CA GLU A 22 -16.77 -8.88 -5.40
C GLU A 22 -15.85 -10.11 -5.60
N LEU A 23 -16.41 -11.18 -6.14
CA LEU A 23 -15.68 -12.39 -6.51
C LEU A 23 -15.11 -12.26 -7.93
N PRO A 24 -13.91 -12.82 -8.23
CA PRO A 24 -13.04 -13.55 -7.31
C PRO A 24 -12.27 -12.61 -6.36
N MET A 25 -12.11 -13.04 -5.11
CA MET A 25 -11.24 -12.36 -4.16
C MET A 25 -9.78 -12.49 -4.60
N LYS A 26 -8.98 -11.42 -4.42
CA LYS A 26 -7.60 -11.40 -4.87
C LYS A 26 -6.65 -11.75 -3.72
N GLN A 27 -5.77 -12.72 -3.95
CA GLN A 27 -4.65 -12.99 -3.04
C GLN A 27 -3.65 -11.83 -3.09
N ARG A 28 -3.19 -11.39 -1.91
CA ARG A 28 -2.21 -10.30 -1.79
C ARG A 28 -1.05 -10.75 -0.92
N THR A 29 0.17 -10.44 -1.37
CA THR A 29 1.40 -10.68 -0.60
C THR A 29 1.70 -9.43 0.22
N PHE A 30 1.73 -9.58 1.54
CA PHE A 30 2.18 -8.56 2.47
C PHE A 30 3.62 -8.85 2.87
N ARG A 31 4.46 -7.82 2.81
CA ARG A 31 5.87 -7.88 3.17
C ARG A 31 6.12 -7.02 4.40
N TRP A 32 6.84 -7.55 5.37
CA TRP A 32 7.16 -6.85 6.61
C TRP A 32 8.59 -7.16 7.04
N HIS A 33 9.30 -6.14 7.49
CA HIS A 33 10.58 -6.29 8.17
C HIS A 33 10.53 -5.49 9.48
N HIS A 34 11.38 -5.86 10.43
CA HIS A 34 11.43 -5.19 11.73
C HIS A 34 11.89 -3.73 11.56
N PRO A 35 11.27 -2.74 12.24
CA PRO A 35 11.67 -1.33 12.14
C PRO A 35 13.12 -1.08 12.56
N ALA A 36 13.67 -1.86 13.48
CA ALA A 36 15.07 -1.74 13.92
C ALA A 36 16.09 -1.83 12.76
N TYR A 37 15.74 -2.51 11.66
CA TYR A 37 16.63 -2.60 10.50
C TYR A 37 16.86 -1.25 9.80
N TYR A 38 16.01 -0.25 10.03
CA TYR A 38 16.28 1.11 9.52
C TYR A 38 17.56 1.70 10.08
N PHE A 39 18.07 1.23 11.22
CA PHE A 39 19.35 1.71 11.76
C PHE A 39 20.54 1.45 10.81
N PHE A 40 20.48 0.36 10.02
CA PHE A 40 21.52 0.06 9.03
C PHE A 40 21.62 1.10 7.91
N ILE A 41 20.57 1.92 7.69
CA ILE A 41 20.61 2.98 6.68
C ILE A 41 21.64 4.06 7.02
N LEU A 42 21.88 4.30 8.32
CA LEU A 42 22.85 5.29 8.79
C LEU A 42 24.29 4.82 8.57
N VAL A 43 24.51 3.51 8.55
CA VAL A 43 25.83 2.92 8.30
C VAL A 43 26.10 2.86 6.80
N ASN A 44 25.19 2.22 6.06
CA ASN A 44 25.34 2.07 4.62
C ASN A 44 24.01 1.65 3.96
N ILE A 45 23.58 2.39 2.94
CA ILE A 45 22.31 2.11 2.24
C ILE A 45 22.32 0.75 1.51
N LEU A 46 23.48 0.31 1.00
CA LEU A 46 23.64 -0.98 0.35
C LEU A 46 23.53 -2.13 1.37
N LEU A 47 24.17 -1.98 2.53
CA LEU A 47 24.03 -2.95 3.63
C LEU A 47 22.58 -3.07 4.09
N TYR A 48 21.89 -1.94 4.26
CA TYR A 48 20.46 -1.92 4.56
C TYR A 48 19.65 -2.69 3.51
N ALA A 49 19.90 -2.47 2.21
CA ALA A 49 19.17 -3.15 1.15
C ALA A 49 19.36 -4.67 1.21
N ILE A 50 20.59 -5.15 1.41
CA ILE A 50 20.91 -6.57 1.53
C ILE A 50 20.20 -7.18 2.75
N VAL A 51 20.34 -6.55 3.92
CA VAL A 51 19.70 -7.02 5.15
C VAL A 51 18.18 -7.02 5.01
N ALA A 52 17.59 -5.94 4.47
CA ALA A 52 16.16 -5.81 4.26
C ALA A 52 15.62 -6.93 3.36
N MET A 53 16.32 -7.28 2.27
CA MET A 53 15.94 -8.40 1.41
C MET A 53 16.04 -9.75 2.11
N ALA A 54 17.07 -9.97 2.93
CA ALA A 54 17.29 -11.22 3.65
C ALA A 54 16.26 -11.46 4.77
N VAL A 55 15.89 -10.40 5.52
CA VAL A 55 15.04 -10.53 6.72
C VAL A 55 13.55 -10.26 6.47
N GLN A 56 13.19 -9.82 5.26
CA GLN A 56 11.81 -9.49 4.93
C GLN A 56 10.93 -10.74 4.97
N LYS A 57 10.02 -10.75 5.95
CA LYS A 57 8.99 -11.77 6.06
C LYS A 57 7.85 -11.47 5.10
N GLN A 58 7.30 -12.51 4.50
CA GLN A 58 6.20 -12.40 3.54
C GLN A 58 5.04 -13.27 3.99
N ALA A 59 3.82 -12.78 3.87
CA ALA A 59 2.61 -13.54 4.09
C ALA A 59 1.60 -13.28 2.98
N LYS A 60 1.00 -14.34 2.44
CA LYS A 60 -0.07 -14.23 1.46
C LYS A 60 -1.40 -14.29 2.20
N VAL A 61 -2.30 -13.35 1.94
CA VAL A 61 -3.67 -13.34 2.50
C VAL A 61 -4.64 -12.97 1.40
N THR A 62 -5.74 -13.71 1.28
CA THR A 62 -6.79 -13.41 0.31
C THR A 62 -7.80 -12.46 0.93
N VAL A 63 -8.00 -11.32 0.27
CA VAL A 63 -8.80 -10.20 0.79
C VAL A 63 -9.91 -9.80 -0.19
N GLY A 64 -11.10 -9.58 0.35
CA GLY A 64 -12.28 -9.10 -0.39
C GLY A 64 -12.41 -7.58 -0.38
N LEU A 65 -12.79 -7.01 -1.53
CA LEU A 65 -13.23 -5.61 -1.65
C LEU A 65 -14.57 -5.57 -2.37
N CYS A 66 -15.46 -4.65 -1.97
CA CYS A 66 -16.64 -4.33 -2.74
C CYS A 66 -16.29 -3.44 -3.95
N ILE A 67 -17.21 -3.38 -4.92
CA ILE A 67 -17.05 -2.62 -6.17
C ILE A 67 -16.78 -1.13 -5.88
N ALA A 68 -17.49 -0.52 -4.93
CA ALA A 68 -17.32 0.88 -4.58
C ALA A 68 -15.89 1.20 -4.11
N HIS A 69 -15.33 0.39 -3.20
CA HIS A 69 -13.97 0.59 -2.72
C HIS A 69 -12.91 0.24 -3.77
N ARG A 70 -13.18 -0.76 -4.62
CA ARG A 70 -12.30 -1.09 -5.76
C ARG A 70 -12.24 0.07 -6.75
N ARG A 71 -13.39 0.62 -7.12
CA ARG A 71 -13.53 1.75 -8.05
C ARG A 71 -12.92 3.03 -7.48
N ARG A 72 -13.21 3.36 -6.21
CA ARG A 72 -12.60 4.51 -5.53
C ARG A 72 -11.07 4.42 -5.57
N ARG A 73 -10.51 3.25 -5.24
CA ARG A 73 -9.07 3.01 -5.31
C ARG A 73 -8.53 3.18 -6.73
N PHE A 74 -9.22 2.64 -7.73
CA PHE A 74 -8.81 2.79 -9.13
C PHE A 74 -8.74 4.28 -9.53
N HIS A 75 -9.78 5.06 -9.24
CA HIS A 75 -9.79 6.49 -9.54
C HIS A 75 -8.73 7.27 -8.75
N THR A 76 -8.51 6.95 -7.47
CA THR A 76 -7.44 7.59 -6.68
C THR A 76 -6.07 7.30 -7.26
N LEU A 77 -5.80 6.04 -7.64
CA LEU A 77 -4.52 5.68 -8.27
C LEU A 77 -4.36 6.32 -9.64
N LEU A 78 -5.44 6.36 -10.44
CA LEU A 78 -5.45 7.04 -11.74
C LEU A 78 -5.13 8.53 -11.57
N ALA A 79 -5.75 9.21 -10.60
CA ALA A 79 -5.48 10.62 -10.31
C ALA A 79 -4.01 10.84 -9.87
N CYS A 80 -3.43 9.95 -9.06
CA CYS A 80 -2.02 10.05 -8.67
C CYS A 80 -1.08 9.86 -9.87
N TRP A 81 -1.39 8.92 -10.77
CA TRP A 81 -0.62 8.73 -12.00
C TRP A 81 -0.74 9.90 -12.96
N LEU A 82 -1.95 10.47 -13.11
CA LEU A 82 -2.15 11.66 -13.92
C LEU A 82 -1.38 12.86 -13.36
N ALA A 83 -1.36 13.03 -12.04
CA ALA A 83 -0.56 14.06 -11.37
C ALA A 83 0.95 13.88 -11.61
N PHE A 84 1.45 12.64 -11.51
CA PHE A 84 2.84 12.34 -11.81
C PHE A 84 3.19 12.65 -13.29
N LEU A 85 2.36 12.19 -14.23
CA LEU A 85 2.58 12.41 -15.66
C LEU A 85 2.44 13.88 -16.04
N SER A 86 1.49 14.61 -15.47
CA SER A 86 1.34 16.05 -15.73
C SER A 86 2.55 16.84 -15.24
N GLY A 87 3.16 16.44 -14.12
CA GLY A 87 4.42 17.02 -13.66
C GLY A 87 5.56 16.86 -14.69
N ILE A 88 5.68 15.68 -15.31
CA ILE A 88 6.67 15.44 -16.38
C ILE A 88 6.38 16.31 -17.60
N VAL A 89 5.11 16.38 -18.03
CA VAL A 89 4.70 17.21 -19.18
C VAL A 89 5.01 18.68 -18.94
N LEU A 90 4.79 19.20 -17.73
CA LEU A 90 5.11 20.59 -17.37
C LEU A 90 6.60 20.89 -17.49
N ILE A 91 7.48 19.97 -17.06
CA ILE A 91 8.93 20.16 -17.18
C ILE A 91 9.36 20.14 -18.65
N ILE A 92 8.84 19.21 -19.45
CA ILE A 92 9.16 19.13 -20.89
C ILE A 92 8.66 20.39 -21.61
N ALA A 93 7.43 20.84 -21.33
CA ALA A 93 6.87 22.06 -21.91
C ALA A 93 7.68 23.30 -21.50
N SER A 94 8.11 23.38 -20.24
CA SER A 94 8.97 24.47 -19.78
C SER A 94 10.25 24.57 -20.60
N ALA A 95 10.90 23.45 -20.89
CA ALA A 95 12.13 23.40 -21.69
C ALA A 95 11.87 23.69 -23.18
N ALA A 96 10.75 23.21 -23.73
CA ALA A 96 10.40 23.42 -25.14
C ALA A 96 10.01 24.87 -25.47
N TYR A 97 9.33 25.56 -24.53
CA TYR A 97 8.79 26.90 -24.75
C TYR A 97 9.53 28.00 -23.98
N ASN A 98 10.61 27.68 -23.26
CA ASN A 98 11.39 28.60 -22.41
C ASN A 98 10.52 29.36 -21.39
N ILE A 99 9.58 28.65 -20.74
CA ILE A 99 8.67 29.22 -19.74
C ILE A 99 9.07 28.74 -18.34
N ASP A 100 10.11 29.35 -17.78
CA ASP A 100 10.79 28.89 -16.54
C ASP A 100 9.87 28.74 -15.32
N PHE A 101 8.77 29.49 -15.26
CA PHE A 101 7.81 29.40 -14.16
C PHE A 101 7.11 28.02 -14.09
N LEU A 102 7.06 27.23 -15.18
CA LEU A 102 6.45 25.89 -15.20
C LEU A 102 7.32 24.82 -14.52
N ILE A 103 8.61 25.08 -14.30
CA ILE A 103 9.54 24.13 -13.68
C ILE A 103 9.10 23.81 -12.25
N ILE A 104 8.82 24.84 -11.45
CA ILE A 104 8.48 24.69 -10.02
C ILE A 104 7.27 23.78 -9.80
N PRO A 105 6.09 24.02 -10.42
CA PRO A 105 4.94 23.13 -10.24
C PRO A 105 5.21 21.74 -10.78
N GLY A 106 5.94 21.60 -11.89
CA GLY A 106 6.32 20.29 -12.45
C GLY A 106 7.18 19.46 -11.48
N VAL A 107 8.21 20.07 -10.90
CA VAL A 107 9.13 19.45 -9.93
C VAL A 107 8.40 19.05 -8.65
N ILE A 108 7.37 19.79 -8.22
CA ILE A 108 6.56 19.44 -7.03
C ILE A 108 5.56 18.32 -7.34
N LEU A 109 4.91 18.35 -8.51
CA LEU A 109 3.86 17.40 -8.87
C LEU A 109 4.36 15.97 -9.00
N ILE A 110 5.58 15.78 -9.50
CA ILE A 110 6.20 14.46 -9.65
C ILE A 110 6.33 13.70 -8.32
N PRO A 111 7.07 14.19 -7.30
CA PRO A 111 7.20 13.50 -6.03
C PRO A 111 5.86 13.41 -5.30
N VAL A 112 5.00 14.43 -5.36
CA VAL A 112 3.67 14.38 -4.72
C VAL A 112 2.80 13.30 -5.34
N GLY A 113 2.70 13.24 -6.68
CA GLY A 113 1.96 12.21 -7.39
C GLY A 113 2.49 10.81 -7.10
N PHE A 114 3.81 10.64 -7.10
CA PHE A 114 4.46 9.37 -6.83
C PHE A 114 4.28 8.90 -5.38
N ILE A 115 4.50 9.78 -4.39
CA ILE A 115 4.32 9.47 -2.97
C ILE A 115 2.85 9.13 -2.68
N CYS A 116 1.90 9.92 -3.21
CA CYS A 116 0.48 9.64 -3.09
C CYS A 116 0.13 8.28 -3.71
N ALA A 117 0.65 7.96 -4.90
CA ALA A 117 0.43 6.65 -5.52
C ALA A 117 0.92 5.50 -4.61
N ILE A 118 2.10 5.63 -4.01
CA ILE A 118 2.63 4.62 -3.08
C ILE A 118 1.72 4.48 -1.85
N ILE A 119 1.31 5.58 -1.23
CA ILE A 119 0.47 5.56 -0.03
C ILE A 119 -0.91 4.95 -0.33
N PHE A 120 -1.61 5.43 -1.37
CA PHE A 120 -2.94 4.96 -1.72
C PHE A 120 -2.97 3.57 -2.38
N SER A 121 -1.82 3.08 -2.88
CA SER A 121 -1.70 1.69 -3.34
C SER A 121 -1.75 0.69 -2.18
N ARG A 122 -1.46 1.11 -0.95
CA ARG A 122 -1.45 0.22 0.22
C ARG A 122 -2.86 -0.04 0.68
N LEU A 123 -3.30 -1.29 0.55
CA LEU A 123 -4.64 -1.71 0.96
C LEU A 123 -4.76 -1.85 2.48
N LEU A 124 -3.79 -2.54 3.05
CA LEU A 124 -3.60 -2.81 4.46
C LEU A 124 -2.11 -2.64 4.76
N THR A 125 -1.80 -2.20 5.97
CA THR A 125 -0.41 -2.03 6.42
C THR A 125 -0.06 -3.21 7.30
N PRO A 126 0.99 -4.00 6.97
CA PRO A 126 1.43 -5.07 7.85
C PRO A 126 2.08 -4.46 9.10
N ALA A 127 1.59 -4.83 10.27
CA ALA A 127 2.13 -4.42 11.56
C ALA A 127 3.12 -5.45 12.13
N GLY A 128 2.98 -6.71 11.73
CA GLY A 128 3.89 -7.79 12.11
C GLY A 128 3.59 -9.06 11.31
N ILE A 129 4.61 -9.86 11.06
CA ILE A 129 4.46 -11.19 10.44
C ILE A 129 5.30 -12.17 11.25
N ASP A 130 4.65 -13.18 11.79
CA ASP A 130 5.27 -14.34 12.45
C ASP A 130 4.96 -15.61 11.65
N LYS A 131 5.56 -16.74 12.07
CA LYS A 131 5.32 -18.05 11.41
C LYS A 131 3.86 -18.49 11.51
N SER A 132 3.17 -18.18 12.61
CA SER A 132 1.78 -18.63 12.87
C SER A 132 0.72 -17.53 12.67
N GLN A 133 1.09 -16.26 12.79
CA GLN A 133 0.16 -15.13 12.78
C GLN A 133 0.65 -13.98 11.91
N VAL A 134 -0.29 -13.34 11.23
CA VAL A 134 -0.14 -12.16 10.39
C VAL A 134 -1.00 -11.07 10.98
N ARG A 135 -0.34 -9.95 11.28
CA ARG A 135 -0.90 -8.82 12.00
C ARG A 135 -1.08 -7.66 11.02
N LEU A 136 -2.33 -7.34 10.66
CA LEU A 136 -2.68 -6.35 9.64
C LEU A 136 -3.46 -5.16 10.23
N LYS A 137 -3.08 -3.94 9.83
CA LYS A 137 -3.76 -2.68 10.15
C LYS A 137 -4.48 -2.12 8.92
N GLY A 138 -5.51 -1.30 9.17
CA GLY A 138 -6.28 -0.62 8.13
C GLY A 138 -7.58 -1.33 7.71
N CYS A 139 -8.01 -2.37 8.42
CA CYS A 139 -9.35 -2.92 8.30
C CYS A 139 -10.38 -1.95 8.90
N GLY A 140 -11.58 -1.89 8.31
CA GLY A 140 -12.67 -1.10 8.85
C GLY A 140 -13.25 -1.70 10.13
N LYS A 141 -13.80 -0.85 11.01
CA LYS A 141 -14.37 -1.26 12.29
C LYS A 141 -15.48 -2.31 12.14
N ALA A 142 -16.45 -2.06 11.26
CA ALA A 142 -17.55 -2.99 10.98
C ALA A 142 -17.09 -4.38 10.52
N PHE A 143 -15.97 -4.47 9.80
CA PHE A 143 -15.42 -5.78 9.40
C PHE A 143 -14.76 -6.48 10.59
N LEU A 144 -13.98 -5.75 11.40
CA LEU A 144 -13.30 -6.28 12.58
C LEU A 144 -14.29 -6.78 13.64
N GLU A 145 -15.38 -6.06 13.86
CA GLU A 145 -16.44 -6.42 14.80
C GLU A 145 -17.22 -7.66 14.35
N SER A 146 -17.28 -7.92 13.03
CA SER A 146 -17.95 -9.11 12.47
C SER A 146 -17.13 -10.40 12.57
N LEU A 147 -15.87 -10.31 12.97
CA LEU A 147 -14.99 -11.46 13.11
C LEU A 147 -15.02 -11.96 14.55
N PRO A 148 -14.94 -13.29 14.77
CA PRO A 148 -14.75 -13.79 16.12
C PRO A 148 -13.47 -13.20 16.69
N THR A 149 -13.52 -12.76 17.95
CA THR A 149 -12.30 -12.42 18.67
C THR A 149 -11.44 -13.67 18.71
N LEU A 150 -10.25 -13.61 18.09
CA LEU A 150 -9.25 -14.64 18.29
C LEU A 150 -8.90 -14.61 19.78
N GLN A 151 -9.49 -15.55 20.54
CA GLN A 151 -9.00 -15.91 21.87
C GLN A 151 -7.59 -16.48 21.64
N GLY A 152 -6.60 -15.63 21.90
CA GLY A 152 -5.19 -15.99 21.90
C GLY A 152 -4.72 -16.08 23.34
#